data_AF-A0AAD2WE38-F1
#
_entry.id   AF-A0AAD2WE38-F1
#
_cell.length_a   1.000
_cell.length_b   1.000
_cell.length_c   1.000
_cell.angle_alpha   90.00
_cell.angle_beta   90.00
_cell.angle_gamma   90.00
#
_symmetry.space_group_name_H-M   'P 1'
#
loop_
_entity.id
_entity.type
_entity.pdbx_description
1 polymer ?
#
loop_
_entity_poly.entity_id
_entity_poly.type
_entity_poly.pdbx_seq_one_letter_code
_entity_poly.pdbx_strand_id
1 'polypeptide(L)'
;MSNFVFKVIPQNPELGSVTPYTIKAKCSYLRRHFDRIEKVFQVETEELWAYCQAELERTKDHDDDSEHNYTYSDDLREIEFTSLRMHRYSSILSSYAYLENSMDKQCKKYHASMELPLKPSEVTGDGIVKFKLYLERLAKIDFETVNKQWSHLKSLNHIRNCIIHADGDANQIKQPRKVIDIVNATKDLNFIEEHLVMMDASYVHTTIDTIESFLHHIFEARS
;
A
#
# COMPACT_ATOMS: atom_id res chain seq x y z
N MET A 1 -48.79 -11.21 -2.92
CA MET A 1 -47.36 -11.21 -3.29
C MET A 1 -46.73 -10.01 -2.63
N SER A 2 -45.85 -10.22 -1.64
CA SER A 2 -45.17 -9.12 -0.95
C SER A 2 -44.05 -8.59 -1.83
N ASN A 3 -44.12 -7.31 -2.21
CA ASN A 3 -43.03 -6.63 -2.91
C ASN A 3 -41.85 -6.49 -1.94
N PHE A 4 -40.85 -7.36 -2.08
CA PHE A 4 -39.58 -7.22 -1.41
C PHE A 4 -38.85 -6.03 -2.03
N VAL A 5 -39.04 -4.84 -1.46
CA VAL A 5 -38.28 -3.65 -1.84
C VAL A 5 -36.90 -3.81 -1.25
N PHE A 6 -35.91 -4.10 -2.09
CA PHE A 6 -34.50 -4.10 -1.72
C PHE A 6 -34.09 -2.66 -1.36
N LYS A 7 -34.28 -2.27 -0.10
CA LYS A 7 -33.76 -0.99 0.40
C LYS A 7 -32.25 -1.13 0.54
N VAL A 8 -31.52 -0.56 -0.42
CA VAL A 8 -30.09 -0.31 -0.25
C VAL A 8 -29.94 0.78 0.81
N ILE A 9 -29.79 0.37 2.06
CA ILE A 9 -29.25 1.26 3.09
C ILE A 9 -27.75 1.32 2.79
N PRO A 10 -27.18 2.47 2.42
CA PRO A 10 -25.73 2.58 2.26
C PRO A 10 -25.09 2.36 3.63
N GLN A 11 -24.78 1.10 3.95
CA GLN A 11 -23.87 0.78 5.03
C GLN A 11 -22.47 1.09 4.53
N ASN A 12 -21.72 1.81 5.34
CA ASN A 12 -20.30 1.99 5.08
C ASN A 12 -19.66 0.58 5.00
N PRO A 13 -19.11 0.17 3.85
CA PRO A 13 -18.58 -1.18 3.67
C PRO A 13 -17.43 -1.49 4.63
N GLU A 14 -16.77 -0.47 5.20
CA GLU A 14 -15.73 -0.61 6.22
C GLU A 14 -16.26 -1.08 7.58
N LEU A 15 -17.55 -0.87 7.85
CA LEU A 15 -18.21 -1.29 9.09
C LEU A 15 -18.73 -2.74 9.01
N GLY A 16 -18.63 -3.37 7.85
CA GLY A 16 -18.98 -4.78 7.66
C GLY A 16 -18.01 -5.75 8.34
N SER A 17 -18.46 -7.00 8.44
CA SER A 17 -17.58 -8.11 8.82
C SER A 17 -16.53 -8.37 7.75
N VAL A 18 -15.34 -8.80 8.16
CA VAL A 18 -14.32 -9.26 7.22
C VAL A 18 -14.59 -10.73 6.90
N THR A 19 -14.81 -10.99 5.62
CA THR A 19 -15.12 -12.28 5.00
C THR A 19 -14.33 -12.38 3.69
N PRO A 20 -14.14 -13.60 3.13
CA PRO A 20 -13.48 -13.76 1.83
C PRO A 20 -14.07 -12.86 0.74
N TYR A 21 -15.40 -12.73 0.68
CA TYR A 21 -16.05 -11.83 -0.28
C TYR A 21 -15.67 -10.36 -0.07
N THR A 22 -15.76 -9.87 1.17
CA THR A 22 -15.44 -8.46 1.48
C THR A 22 -13.95 -8.15 1.34
N ILE A 23 -13.06 -9.15 1.52
CA ILE A 23 -11.62 -9.01 1.27
C ILE A 23 -11.38 -8.68 -0.19
N LYS A 24 -11.89 -9.52 -1.09
CA LYS A 24 -11.82 -9.28 -2.54
C LYS A 24 -12.43 -7.94 -2.94
N ALA A 25 -13.60 -7.60 -2.37
CA ALA A 25 -14.26 -6.33 -2.66
C ALA A 25 -13.43 -5.11 -2.21
N LYS A 26 -12.85 -5.17 -1.01
CA LYS A 26 -12.02 -4.09 -0.45
C LYS A 26 -10.70 -3.93 -1.19
N CYS A 27 -9.99 -5.02 -1.50
CA CYS A 27 -8.77 -4.97 -2.30
C CYS A 27 -9.04 -4.48 -3.73
N SER A 28 -10.15 -4.90 -4.34
CA SER A 28 -10.58 -4.36 -5.65
C SER A 28 -10.90 -2.87 -5.59
N TYR A 29 -11.49 -2.39 -4.48
CA TYR A 29 -11.72 -0.96 -4.27
C TYR A 29 -10.40 -0.19 -4.12
N LEU A 30 -9.46 -0.70 -3.32
CA LEU A 30 -8.14 -0.08 -3.12
C LEU A 30 -7.38 0.05 -4.44
N ARG A 31 -7.33 -1.04 -5.24
CA ARG A 31 -6.71 -1.02 -6.58
C ARG A 31 -7.34 0.05 -7.48
N ARG A 32 -8.67 0.00 -7.63
CA ARG A 32 -9.39 0.96 -8.48
C ARG A 32 -9.25 2.41 -8.01
N HIS A 33 -9.20 2.65 -6.70
CA HIS A 33 -8.98 4.00 -6.17
C HIS A 33 -7.57 4.49 -6.49
N PHE A 34 -6.57 3.64 -6.28
CA PHE A 34 -5.18 3.90 -6.65
C PHE A 34 -5.07 4.23 -8.15
N ASP A 35 -5.59 3.37 -9.02
CA ASP A 35 -5.56 3.51 -10.49
C ASP A 35 -6.17 4.81 -10.98
N ARG A 36 -7.27 5.25 -10.35
CA ARG A 36 -7.97 6.47 -10.76
C ARG A 36 -7.13 7.71 -10.53
N ILE A 37 -6.47 7.80 -9.37
CA ILE A 37 -5.62 8.94 -9.05
C ILE A 37 -4.32 8.85 -9.86
N GLU A 38 -3.73 7.65 -9.98
CA GLU A 38 -2.54 7.44 -10.81
C GLU A 38 -2.80 7.88 -12.26
N LYS A 39 -3.99 7.58 -12.80
CA LYS A 39 -4.36 7.97 -14.16
C LYS A 39 -4.49 9.47 -14.34
N VAL A 40 -4.93 10.22 -13.32
CA VAL A 40 -4.99 11.69 -13.39
C VAL A 40 -3.58 12.26 -13.61
N PHE A 41 -2.63 11.88 -12.75
CA PHE A 41 -1.26 12.35 -12.86
C PHE A 41 -0.55 11.84 -14.12
N GLN A 42 -0.89 10.63 -14.59
CA GLN A 42 -0.36 10.13 -15.86
C GLN A 42 -0.80 11.00 -17.04
N VAL A 43 -2.09 11.35 -17.12
CA VAL A 43 -2.60 12.21 -18.21
C VAL A 43 -1.99 13.61 -18.12
N GLU A 44 -1.92 14.19 -16.92
CA GLU A 44 -1.30 15.50 -16.70
C GLU A 44 0.18 15.51 -17.09
N THR A 45 0.92 14.44 -16.75
CA THR A 45 2.30 14.24 -17.16
C THR A 45 2.45 14.18 -18.68
N GLU A 46 1.58 13.42 -19.37
CA GLU A 46 1.58 13.32 -20.84
C GLU A 46 1.33 14.68 -21.50
N GLU A 47 0.43 15.49 -20.96
CA GLU A 47 0.13 16.85 -21.44
C GLU A 47 1.31 17.82 -21.20
N LEU A 48 1.88 17.83 -20.00
CA LEU A 48 3.03 18.66 -19.65
C LEU A 48 4.26 18.32 -20.50
N TRP A 49 4.48 17.05 -20.82
CA TRP A 49 5.55 16.63 -21.72
C TRP A 49 5.40 17.25 -23.12
N ALA A 50 4.19 17.31 -23.65
CA ALA A 50 3.93 17.96 -24.94
C ALA A 50 4.25 19.46 -24.88
N TYR A 51 3.91 20.14 -23.78
CA TYR A 51 4.27 21.55 -23.58
C TYR A 51 5.77 21.78 -23.44
N CYS A 52 6.47 20.91 -22.72
CA CYS A 52 7.94 20.96 -22.61
C CYS A 52 8.60 20.81 -23.99
N GLN A 53 8.12 19.88 -24.81
CA GLN A 53 8.64 19.68 -26.17
C GLN A 53 8.37 20.89 -27.07
N ALA A 54 7.17 21.45 -27.01
CA ALA A 54 6.83 22.65 -27.77
C ALA A 54 7.68 23.86 -27.35
N GLU A 55 7.94 24.01 -26.05
CA GLU A 55 8.76 25.09 -25.52
C GLU A 55 10.24 24.94 -25.91
N LEU A 56 10.79 23.71 -25.83
CA LEU A 56 12.14 23.41 -26.33
C LEU A 56 12.29 23.73 -27.81
N GLU A 57 11.31 23.38 -28.64
CA GLU A 57 11.33 23.68 -30.08
C GLU A 57 11.21 25.19 -30.34
N ARG A 58 10.40 25.91 -29.55
CA ARG A 58 10.22 27.36 -29.66
C ARG A 58 11.51 28.11 -29.35
N THR A 59 12.27 27.66 -28.36
CA THR A 59 13.49 28.34 -27.89
C THR A 59 14.78 27.76 -28.44
N LYS A 60 14.73 26.77 -29.34
CA LYS A 60 15.92 26.01 -29.80
C LYS A 60 17.01 26.86 -30.45
N ASP A 61 16.64 27.97 -31.07
CA ASP A 61 17.53 28.85 -31.84
C ASP A 61 17.93 30.11 -31.02
N HIS A 62 17.54 30.19 -29.75
CA HIS A 62 17.95 31.29 -28.87
C HIS A 62 19.40 31.09 -28.41
N ASP A 63 20.14 32.20 -28.30
CA ASP A 63 21.54 32.19 -27.87
C ASP A 63 21.71 31.79 -26.39
N ASP A 64 20.64 31.93 -25.58
CA ASP A 64 20.55 31.54 -24.19
C ASP A 64 19.13 31.04 -23.81
N ASP A 65 18.91 30.72 -22.54
CA ASP A 65 17.65 30.22 -21.99
C ASP A 65 16.75 31.33 -21.40
N SER A 66 17.07 32.61 -21.62
CA SER A 66 16.36 33.73 -20.98
C SER A 66 14.88 33.82 -21.38
N GLU A 67 14.52 33.29 -22.55
CA GLU A 67 13.15 33.20 -23.01
C GLU A 67 12.49 31.83 -22.73
N HIS A 68 13.20 30.87 -22.14
CA HIS A 68 12.66 29.52 -21.89
C HIS A 68 11.75 29.49 -20.65
N ASN A 69 10.53 28.98 -20.84
CA ASN A 69 9.57 28.79 -19.77
C ASN A 69 9.76 27.43 -19.08
N TYR A 70 10.43 27.44 -17.92
CA TYR A 70 10.67 26.25 -17.12
C TYR A 70 9.45 25.71 -16.36
N THR A 71 8.33 26.46 -16.31
CA THR A 71 7.13 26.09 -15.53
C THR A 71 6.68 24.66 -15.80
N TYR A 72 6.61 24.26 -17.07
CA TYR A 72 6.17 22.90 -17.43
C TYR A 72 7.11 21.81 -16.92
N SER A 73 8.42 22.06 -16.94
CA SER A 73 9.42 21.12 -16.44
C SER A 73 9.44 21.04 -14.91
N ASP A 74 9.12 22.15 -14.24
CA ASP A 74 8.99 22.20 -12.79
C ASP A 74 7.71 21.50 -12.32
N ASP A 75 6.59 21.71 -13.03
CA ASP A 75 5.33 21.00 -12.78
C ASP A 75 5.51 19.47 -12.95
N LEU A 76 6.26 19.02 -13.97
CA LEU A 76 6.60 17.60 -14.15
C LEU A 76 7.38 17.04 -12.95
N ARG A 77 8.35 17.79 -12.43
CA ARG A 77 9.13 17.39 -11.24
C ARG A 77 8.23 17.32 -10.00
N GLU A 78 7.31 18.27 -9.85
CA GLU A 78 6.36 18.27 -8.74
C GLU A 78 5.45 17.03 -8.80
N ILE A 79 4.93 16.69 -9.98
CA ILE A 79 4.10 15.49 -10.14
C ILE A 79 4.88 14.23 -9.78
N GLU A 80 6.08 14.05 -10.33
CA GLU A 80 6.89 12.83 -10.12
C GLU A 80 7.33 12.68 -8.66
N PHE A 81 7.93 13.73 -8.09
CA PHE A 81 8.63 13.63 -6.80
C PHE A 81 7.77 14.00 -5.60
N THR A 82 6.65 14.69 -5.81
CA THR A 82 5.72 15.09 -4.75
C THR A 82 4.41 14.34 -4.89
N SER A 83 3.64 14.60 -5.94
CA SER A 83 2.25 14.12 -6.04
C SER A 83 2.14 12.59 -6.14
N LEU A 84 2.89 11.97 -7.05
CA LEU A 84 2.89 10.51 -7.22
C LEU A 84 3.49 9.81 -6.01
N ARG A 85 4.58 10.34 -5.44
CA ARG A 85 5.18 9.80 -4.20
C ARG A 85 4.16 9.80 -3.06
N MET A 86 3.53 10.94 -2.78
CA MET A 86 2.51 11.07 -1.72
C MET A 86 1.33 10.13 -1.95
N HIS A 87 0.84 10.05 -3.19
CA HIS A 87 -0.26 9.15 -3.56
C HIS A 87 0.09 7.67 -3.29
N ARG A 88 1.25 7.21 -3.78
CA ARG A 88 1.71 5.83 -3.61
C ARG A 88 1.96 5.51 -2.13
N TYR A 89 2.58 6.43 -1.38
CA TYR A 89 2.73 6.30 0.08
C TYR A 89 1.39 6.13 0.77
N SER A 90 0.44 7.04 0.52
CA SER A 90 -0.89 7.00 1.16
C SER A 90 -1.63 5.69 0.86
N SER A 91 -1.45 5.16 -0.35
CA SER A 91 -2.04 3.90 -0.80
C SER A 91 -1.44 2.69 -0.09
N ILE A 92 -0.12 2.67 0.12
CA ILE A 92 0.55 1.66 0.93
C ILE A 92 0.10 1.72 2.39
N LEU A 93 0.06 2.92 2.98
CA LEU A 93 -0.37 3.09 4.37
C LEU A 93 -1.81 2.63 4.59
N SER A 94 -2.71 2.97 3.67
CA SER A 94 -4.12 2.56 3.70
C SER A 94 -4.28 1.04 3.55
N SER A 95 -3.53 0.45 2.61
CA SER A 95 -3.50 -1.00 2.41
C SER A 95 -2.97 -1.74 3.64
N TYR A 96 -1.91 -1.24 4.26
CA TYR A 96 -1.33 -1.82 5.47
C TYR A 96 -2.27 -1.73 6.67
N ALA A 97 -2.93 -0.58 6.86
CA ALA A 97 -3.93 -0.41 7.91
C ALA A 97 -5.10 -1.40 7.74
N TYR A 98 -5.52 -1.64 6.49
CA TYR A 98 -6.55 -2.64 6.19
C TYR A 98 -6.10 -4.06 6.55
N LEU A 99 -4.87 -4.45 6.19
CA LEU A 99 -4.28 -5.73 6.59
C LEU A 99 -4.26 -5.89 8.11
N GLU A 100 -3.72 -4.92 8.83
CA GLU A 100 -3.56 -4.97 10.28
C GLU A 100 -4.91 -5.11 11.00
N ASN A 101 -5.89 -4.29 10.61
CA ASN A 101 -7.25 -4.35 11.16
C ASN A 101 -7.94 -5.68 10.83
N SER A 102 -7.73 -6.22 9.63
CA SER A 102 -8.32 -7.51 9.23
C SER A 102 -7.73 -8.67 10.01
N MET A 103 -6.42 -8.68 10.22
CA MET A 103 -5.75 -9.68 11.06
C MET A 103 -6.22 -9.60 12.52
N ASP A 104 -6.34 -8.39 13.09
CA ASP A 104 -6.86 -8.19 14.44
C ASP A 104 -8.28 -8.73 14.59
N LYS A 105 -9.18 -8.39 13.64
CA LYS A 105 -10.56 -8.90 13.60
C LYS A 105 -10.59 -10.43 13.57
N GLN A 106 -9.70 -11.08 12.81
CA GLN A 106 -9.64 -12.54 12.78
C GLN A 106 -9.13 -13.13 14.10
N CYS A 107 -8.10 -12.52 14.71
CA CYS A 107 -7.62 -12.96 16.02
C CYS A 107 -8.74 -12.89 17.07
N LYS A 108 -9.50 -11.80 17.09
CA LYS A 108 -10.68 -11.61 17.97
C LYS A 108 -11.77 -12.65 17.69
N LYS A 109 -12.03 -12.95 16.41
CA LYS A 109 -13.00 -13.98 16.01
C LYS A 109 -12.60 -15.35 16.57
N TYR A 110 -11.35 -15.78 16.38
CA TYR A 110 -10.89 -17.07 16.88
C TYR A 110 -10.83 -17.13 18.41
N HIS A 111 -10.46 -16.03 19.08
CA HIS A 111 -10.54 -15.97 20.53
C HIS A 111 -11.95 -16.30 21.02
N ALA A 112 -12.97 -15.67 20.42
CA ALA A 112 -14.37 -15.88 20.80
C ALA A 112 -14.90 -17.27 20.38
N SER A 113 -14.55 -17.76 19.18
CA SER A 113 -15.12 -19.00 18.65
C SER A 113 -14.42 -20.28 19.11
N MET A 114 -13.16 -20.18 19.57
CA MET A 114 -12.35 -21.34 20.00
C MET A 114 -12.00 -21.29 21.49
N GLU A 115 -12.52 -20.31 22.24
CA GLU A 115 -12.21 -20.11 23.67
C GLU A 115 -10.69 -20.08 23.96
N LEU A 116 -9.93 -19.39 23.08
CA LEU A 116 -8.47 -19.34 23.21
C LEU A 116 -8.05 -18.63 24.51
N PRO A 117 -6.99 -19.13 25.19
CA PRO A 117 -6.67 -18.71 26.56
C PRO A 117 -6.17 -17.27 26.68
N LEU A 118 -5.72 -16.66 25.57
CA LEU A 118 -5.22 -15.30 25.54
C LEU A 118 -6.01 -14.47 24.54
N LYS A 119 -6.32 -13.24 24.90
CA LYS A 119 -6.83 -12.21 23.99
C LYS A 119 -5.71 -11.73 23.07
N PRO A 120 -6.03 -11.24 21.87
CA PRO A 120 -5.03 -10.68 20.96
C PRO A 120 -4.22 -9.52 21.57
N SER A 121 -4.82 -8.76 22.48
CA SER A 121 -4.15 -7.67 23.21
C SER A 121 -3.14 -8.14 24.26
N GLU A 122 -3.21 -9.40 24.69
CA GLU A 122 -2.33 -9.97 25.72
C GLU A 122 -1.07 -10.61 25.13
N VAL A 123 -1.00 -10.74 23.80
CA VAL A 123 0.20 -11.24 23.11
C VAL A 123 1.17 -10.09 22.88
N THR A 124 2.42 -10.28 23.32
CA THR A 124 3.50 -9.31 23.10
C THR A 124 3.90 -9.22 21.63
N GLY A 125 4.16 -8.01 21.16
CA GLY A 125 4.63 -7.71 19.81
C GLY A 125 3.80 -6.63 19.11
N ASP A 126 4.26 -6.22 17.93
CA ASP A 126 3.68 -5.09 17.20
C ASP A 126 3.11 -5.50 15.85
N GLY A 127 2.00 -4.83 15.49
CA GLY A 127 1.32 -4.95 14.21
C GLY A 127 1.09 -6.38 13.73
N ILE A 128 1.34 -6.61 12.44
CA ILE A 128 1.08 -7.88 11.77
C ILE A 128 1.88 -9.05 12.34
N VAL A 129 3.05 -8.79 12.95
CA VAL A 129 3.91 -9.84 13.54
C VAL A 129 3.25 -10.46 14.76
N LYS A 130 2.67 -9.63 15.63
CA LYS A 130 1.86 -10.09 16.77
C LYS A 130 0.68 -10.93 16.29
N PHE A 131 -0.05 -10.46 15.29
CA PHE A 131 -1.24 -11.18 14.82
C PHE A 131 -0.88 -12.50 14.14
N LYS A 132 0.18 -12.57 13.33
CA LYS A 132 0.67 -13.86 12.79
C LYS A 132 1.00 -14.82 13.93
N LEU A 133 1.75 -14.37 14.94
CA LEU A 133 2.14 -15.19 16.08
C LEU A 133 0.92 -15.77 16.81
N TYR A 134 -0.10 -14.94 17.02
CA TYR A 134 -1.37 -15.35 17.62
C TYR A 134 -2.05 -16.45 16.79
N LEU A 135 -2.24 -16.20 15.49
CA LEU A 135 -2.95 -17.10 14.57
C LEU A 135 -2.22 -18.44 14.42
N GLU A 136 -0.89 -18.41 14.35
CA GLU A 136 -0.06 -19.60 14.20
C GLU A 136 -0.01 -20.43 15.48
N ARG A 137 0.25 -19.80 16.64
CA ARG A 137 0.49 -20.54 17.89
C ARG A 137 -0.79 -20.94 18.61
N LEU A 138 -1.80 -20.07 18.63
CA LEU A 138 -3.04 -20.27 19.37
C LEU A 138 -4.14 -20.82 18.48
N ALA A 139 -4.38 -20.21 17.31
CA ALA A 139 -5.40 -20.68 16.37
C ALA A 139 -4.93 -21.81 15.44
N LYS A 140 -3.65 -22.20 15.51
CA LYS A 140 -3.06 -23.32 14.74
C LYS A 140 -3.31 -23.17 13.23
N ILE A 141 -3.22 -21.95 12.72
CA ILE A 141 -3.23 -21.68 11.27
C ILE A 141 -1.83 -21.98 10.73
N ASP A 142 -1.78 -22.78 9.68
CA ASP A 142 -0.55 -23.03 8.93
C ASP A 142 -0.21 -21.80 8.06
N PHE A 143 1.05 -21.38 8.04
CA PHE A 143 1.54 -20.27 7.21
C PHE A 143 2.53 -20.72 6.13
N GLU A 144 2.84 -22.02 6.03
CA GLU A 144 3.84 -22.53 5.08
C GLU A 144 3.49 -22.16 3.63
N THR A 145 2.22 -22.28 3.27
CA THR A 145 1.71 -21.97 1.92
C THR A 145 1.75 -20.48 1.57
N VAL A 146 1.83 -19.59 2.58
CA VAL A 146 1.86 -18.14 2.41
C VAL A 146 3.18 -17.50 2.84
N ASN A 147 4.25 -18.28 2.92
CA ASN A 147 5.59 -17.78 3.31
C ASN A 147 6.11 -16.67 2.39
N LYS A 148 5.81 -16.73 1.08
CA LYS A 148 6.22 -15.70 0.12
C LYS A 148 5.51 -14.37 0.41
N GLN A 149 4.19 -14.42 0.57
CA GLN A 149 3.36 -13.28 0.94
C GLN A 149 3.83 -12.70 2.27
N TRP A 150 4.08 -13.54 3.27
CA TRP A 150 4.59 -13.12 4.56
C TRP A 150 5.95 -12.41 4.45
N SER A 151 6.85 -12.89 3.59
CA SER A 151 8.13 -12.23 3.34
C SER A 151 7.93 -10.82 2.79
N HIS A 152 7.04 -10.65 1.81
CA HIS A 152 6.69 -9.33 1.26
C HIS A 152 6.08 -8.42 2.33
N LEU A 153 5.14 -8.92 3.14
CA LEU A 153 4.49 -8.14 4.20
C LEU A 153 5.47 -7.70 5.30
N LYS A 154 6.50 -8.49 5.60
CA LYS A 154 7.58 -8.07 6.50
C LYS A 154 8.41 -6.93 5.90
N SER A 155 8.77 -7.02 4.61
CA SER A 155 9.45 -5.94 3.92
C SER A 155 8.60 -4.67 3.91
N LEU A 156 7.30 -4.82 3.61
CA LEU A 156 6.32 -3.75 3.65
C LEU A 156 6.24 -3.07 5.02
N ASN A 157 6.27 -3.82 6.13
CA ASN A 157 6.29 -3.24 7.47
C ASN A 157 7.51 -2.33 7.70
N HIS A 158 8.68 -2.70 7.17
CA HIS A 158 9.87 -1.84 7.23
C HIS A 158 9.72 -0.56 6.39
N ILE A 159 9.22 -0.68 5.16
CA ILE A 159 8.95 0.46 4.27
C ILE A 159 7.91 1.40 4.90
N ARG A 160 6.78 0.86 5.39
CA ARG A 160 5.72 1.61 6.08
C ARG A 160 6.24 2.38 7.28
N ASN A 161 7.15 1.79 8.06
CA ASN A 161 7.76 2.48 9.19
C ASN A 161 8.71 3.59 8.74
N CYS A 162 9.43 3.40 7.63
CA CYS A 162 10.21 4.46 7.00
C CYS A 162 9.33 5.65 6.60
N ILE A 163 8.22 5.38 5.91
CA ILE A 163 7.27 6.40 5.47
C ILE A 163 6.70 7.18 6.66
N ILE A 164 6.16 6.48 7.67
CA ILE A 164 5.49 7.15 8.80
C ILE A 164 6.45 7.93 9.69
N HIS A 165 7.65 7.41 9.93
CA HIS A 165 8.56 7.99 10.94
C HIS A 165 9.63 8.91 10.36
N ALA A 166 9.83 8.90 9.05
CA ALA A 166 10.92 9.60 8.39
C ALA A 166 10.54 10.18 7.01
N ASP A 167 9.25 10.26 6.67
CA ASP A 167 8.77 10.65 5.33
C ASP A 167 9.41 9.82 4.20
N GLY A 168 9.82 8.60 4.52
CA GLY A 168 10.51 7.70 3.60
C GLY A 168 12.01 7.93 3.45
N ASP A 169 12.62 8.82 4.22
CA ASP A 169 14.08 8.92 4.34
C ASP A 169 14.62 7.71 5.11
N ALA A 170 15.30 6.81 4.39
CA ALA A 170 15.86 5.59 4.96
C ALA A 170 17.00 5.87 5.96
N ASN A 171 17.64 7.03 5.95
CA ASN A 171 18.71 7.40 6.89
C ASN A 171 18.17 7.91 8.23
N GLN A 172 16.90 8.36 8.28
CA GLN A 172 16.29 8.93 9.48
C GLN A 172 15.54 7.91 10.35
N ILE A 173 15.68 6.62 10.08
CA ILE A 173 15.11 5.54 10.89
C ILE A 173 16.15 4.80 11.73
N LYS A 174 15.67 4.09 12.76
CA LYS A 174 16.53 3.28 13.66
C LYS A 174 17.32 2.17 12.97
N GLN A 175 16.85 1.66 11.82
CA GLN A 175 17.42 0.50 11.14
C GLN A 175 17.56 0.77 9.63
N PRO A 176 18.42 1.73 9.23
CA PRO A 176 18.52 2.22 7.85
C PRO A 176 18.90 1.09 6.88
N ARG A 177 19.91 0.29 7.26
CA ARG A 177 20.43 -0.82 6.44
C ARG A 177 19.35 -1.81 6.00
N LYS A 178 18.36 -2.11 6.85
CA LYS A 178 17.29 -3.04 6.49
C LYS A 178 16.41 -2.49 5.37
N VAL A 179 16.07 -1.20 5.42
CA VAL A 179 15.27 -0.56 4.37
C VAL A 179 16.10 -0.47 3.08
N ILE A 180 17.37 -0.09 3.18
CA ILE A 180 18.29 -0.05 2.03
C ILE A 180 18.39 -1.42 1.36
N ASP A 181 18.60 -2.49 2.13
CA ASP A 181 18.68 -3.85 1.60
C ASP A 181 17.35 -4.27 0.92
N ILE A 182 16.20 -3.90 1.49
CA ILE A 182 14.88 -4.17 0.90
C ILE A 182 14.71 -3.43 -0.43
N VAL A 183 15.01 -2.14 -0.46
CA VAL A 183 14.86 -1.30 -1.66
C VAL A 183 15.76 -1.83 -2.77
N ASN A 184 17.03 -2.09 -2.48
CA ASN A 184 17.98 -2.61 -3.48
C ASN A 184 17.63 -4.02 -3.99
N ALA A 185 16.96 -4.84 -3.19
CA ALA A 185 16.55 -6.19 -3.56
C ALA A 185 15.18 -6.24 -4.28
N THR A 186 14.44 -5.13 -4.32
CA THR A 186 13.07 -5.09 -4.84
C THR A 186 13.04 -4.26 -6.12
N LYS A 187 12.72 -4.92 -7.24
CA LYS A 187 12.72 -4.29 -8.58
C LYS A 187 11.90 -2.99 -8.67
N ASP A 188 10.75 -2.95 -8.02
CA ASP A 188 9.78 -1.85 -8.11
C ASP A 188 9.97 -0.79 -7.00
N LEU A 189 11.11 -0.82 -6.31
CA LEU A 189 11.54 0.18 -5.33
C LEU A 189 12.86 0.79 -5.77
N ASN A 190 13.05 2.07 -5.50
CA ASN A 190 14.32 2.76 -5.76
C ASN A 190 14.54 3.89 -4.75
N PHE A 191 15.68 4.57 -4.86
CA PHE A 191 16.00 5.76 -4.07
C PHE A 191 16.12 6.99 -4.98
N ILE A 192 15.56 8.11 -4.52
CA ILE A 192 15.92 9.45 -4.97
C ILE A 192 16.98 10.00 -4.01
N GLU A 193 17.96 10.71 -4.58
CA GLU A 193 19.03 11.36 -3.81
C GLU A 193 19.72 10.42 -2.80
N GLU A 194 19.82 9.13 -3.13
CA GLU A 194 20.44 8.04 -2.35
C GLU A 194 19.69 7.56 -1.09
N HIS A 195 18.63 8.25 -0.64
CA HIS A 195 18.01 7.94 0.66
C HIS A 195 16.49 8.02 0.72
N LEU A 196 15.85 8.76 -0.20
CA LEU A 196 14.40 8.90 -0.21
C LEU A 196 13.76 7.75 -0.97
N VAL A 197 12.98 6.93 -0.27
CA VAL A 197 12.32 5.77 -0.88
C VAL A 197 11.33 6.22 -1.96
N MET A 198 11.40 5.57 -3.12
CA MET A 198 10.40 5.65 -4.16
C MET A 198 9.88 4.27 -4.48
N MET A 199 8.65 4.23 -4.98
CA MET A 199 8.01 3.00 -5.38
C MET A 199 7.27 3.21 -6.68
N ASP A 200 7.28 2.21 -7.53
CA ASP A 200 6.49 2.20 -8.76
C ASP A 200 5.04 1.79 -8.46
N ALA A 201 4.13 2.11 -9.37
CA ALA A 201 2.72 1.68 -9.28
C ALA A 201 2.59 0.14 -9.14
N SER A 202 3.48 -0.61 -9.80
CA SER A 202 3.55 -2.07 -9.70
C SER A 202 3.78 -2.58 -8.27
N TYR A 203 4.55 -1.85 -7.46
CA TYR A 203 4.77 -2.21 -6.06
C TYR A 203 3.48 -2.10 -5.23
N VAL A 204 2.68 -1.05 -5.48
CA VAL A 204 1.39 -0.84 -4.82
C VAL A 204 0.41 -1.95 -5.19
N HIS A 205 0.33 -2.29 -6.49
CA HIS A 205 -0.49 -3.42 -6.96
C HIS A 205 -0.09 -4.75 -6.33
N THR A 206 1.20 -5.09 -6.41
CA THR A 206 1.74 -6.32 -5.82
C THR A 206 1.46 -6.40 -4.33
N THR A 207 1.52 -5.26 -3.63
CA THR A 207 1.17 -5.18 -2.21
C THR A 207 -0.30 -5.47 -1.96
N ILE A 208 -1.22 -4.88 -2.73
CA ILE A 208 -2.65 -5.14 -2.56
C ILE A 208 -2.98 -6.61 -2.86
N ASP A 209 -2.40 -7.19 -3.92
CA ASP A 209 -2.61 -8.59 -4.29
C ASP A 209 -2.02 -9.56 -3.25
N THR A 210 -0.87 -9.19 -2.67
CA THR A 210 -0.27 -9.93 -1.56
C THR A 210 -1.18 -9.90 -0.33
N ILE A 211 -1.74 -8.74 0.01
CA ILE A 211 -2.67 -8.60 1.13
C ILE A 211 -3.94 -9.40 0.87
N GLU A 212 -4.52 -9.32 -0.33
CA GLU A 212 -5.72 -10.06 -0.74
C GLU A 212 -5.49 -11.57 -0.54
N SER A 213 -4.45 -12.13 -1.16
CA SER A 213 -4.15 -13.57 -1.08
C SER A 213 -3.81 -14.04 0.34
N PHE A 214 -3.04 -13.25 1.10
CA PHE A 214 -2.70 -13.58 2.48
C PHE A 214 -3.91 -13.57 3.41
N LEU A 215 -4.79 -12.57 3.28
CA LEU A 215 -6.02 -12.50 4.06
C LEU A 215 -6.99 -13.62 3.67
N HIS A 216 -7.13 -13.94 2.39
CA HIS A 216 -7.93 -15.10 1.95
C HIS A 216 -7.48 -16.37 2.66
N HIS A 217 -6.19 -16.67 2.63
CA HIS A 217 -5.63 -17.84 3.32
C HIS A 217 -6.00 -17.88 4.81
N ILE A 218 -5.83 -16.76 5.53
CA ILE A 218 -6.12 -16.70 6.97
C ILE A 218 -7.61 -16.84 7.27
N PHE A 219 -8.49 -16.27 6.43
CA PHE A 219 -9.93 -16.31 6.65
C PHE A 219 -10.56 -17.64 6.19
N GLU A 220 -9.92 -18.34 5.26
CA GLU A 220 -10.37 -19.62 4.71
C GLU A 220 -9.78 -20.84 5.44
N ALA A 221 -8.63 -20.71 6.10
CA ALA A 221 -7.88 -21.82 6.74
C ALA A 221 -8.71 -22.71 7.69
N ARG A 222 -9.84 -22.22 8.21
CA ARG A 222 -10.77 -22.98 9.07
C ARG A 222 -12.24 -22.61 8.84
N SER A 223 -12.60 -22.21 7.60
CA SER A 223 -14.00 -22.00 7.21
C SER A 223 -14.80 -23.30 7.17
#